data_AF-A0A831JXY6-F1
#
_entry.id   AF-A0A831JXY6-F1
#
_cell.length_a   1.000
_cell.length_b   1.000
_cell.length_c   1.000
_cell.angle_alpha   90.00
_cell.angle_beta   90.00
_cell.angle_gamma   90.00
#
_symmetry.space_group_name_H-M   'P 1'
#
loop_
_entity.id
_entity.type
_entity.pdbx_description
1 polymer ?
#
loop_
_entity_poly.entity_id
_entity_poly.type
_entity_poly.pdbx_seq_one_letter_code
_entity_poly.pdbx_strand_id
1 'polypeptide(L)'
;MVARAKKGSSRSVLVPLLSVLLIASMITGVLAFVAWARHSTHLEKYILYASEQQVLAHRIAKYASEAAAGKEASFVRMQESRNRFSELLQALKNGQPALGLPPSPEAIQPELHKVENAWLELRSHVDAILNNQEAILSVNEIITSIRDALPDLLEVSTEVTDALVAENATPTQIFFSARQLFLAQRINTALGEVLAGGSATALAVDQLTQDVDELKTVVDALVNGNSALGIDAVEDENLKESLLEITAILGDIDENLGMILGMISNVLPALEAVGETGMTEMAQEALAEGEVLPDMDVPSQLALSSDKVADATRKLIELYGTEAGQLKIAGIAVNAKLVTALGVFSAIVLVLLGIVLVGQARKREEMTAEQYQRNQEAIRRLLDEMGDLADGDLSVQATVTEDITGAIADSINYAIEAMREVVESINQTTDEVSVSAQNTQATIMHLADAAEHQREQITGASTT
;
A
#
# COMPACT_ATOMS: atom_id res chain seq x y z
N MET A 1 40.34 10.46 65.35
CA MET A 1 39.01 10.30 64.72
C MET A 1 38.98 11.16 63.47
N VAL A 2 39.17 10.55 62.29
CA VAL A 2 39.29 11.25 61.00
C VAL A 2 37.94 11.16 60.29
N ALA A 3 37.27 12.30 60.12
CA ALA A 3 36.03 12.41 59.34
C ALA A 3 36.38 12.64 57.87
N ARG A 4 36.40 11.57 57.07
CA ARG A 4 36.54 11.64 55.61
C ARG A 4 35.19 12.06 55.00
N ALA A 5 35.06 13.31 54.58
CA ALA A 5 33.90 13.79 53.84
C ALA A 5 33.89 13.18 52.42
N LYS A 6 33.05 12.18 52.22
CA LYS A 6 32.82 11.53 50.92
C LYS A 6 31.94 12.45 50.06
N LYS A 7 32.56 13.39 49.33
CA LYS A 7 31.90 14.22 48.31
C LYS A 7 31.54 13.32 47.12
N GLY A 8 30.37 12.68 47.18
CA GLY A 8 29.82 11.90 46.10
C GLY A 8 29.47 12.79 44.90
N SER A 9 30.29 12.72 43.85
CA SER A 9 29.94 13.22 42.52
C SER A 9 28.63 12.55 42.07
N SER A 10 27.51 13.28 42.10
CA SER A 10 26.30 12.89 41.38
C SER A 10 26.64 12.84 39.88
N ARG A 11 27.01 11.65 39.39
CA ARG A 11 27.09 11.40 37.94
C ARG A 11 25.71 11.71 37.39
N SER A 12 25.60 12.73 36.56
CA SER A 12 24.33 13.14 35.95
C SER A 12 23.77 12.00 35.09
N VAL A 13 22.93 11.14 35.66
CA VAL A 13 22.25 10.01 34.98
C VAL A 13 21.32 10.50 33.86
N LEU A 14 21.02 11.80 33.83
CA LEU A 14 20.10 12.42 32.90
C LEU A 14 20.58 12.38 31.43
N VAL A 15 21.88 12.56 31.17
CA VAL A 15 22.43 12.46 29.80
C VAL A 15 22.34 11.05 29.24
N PRO A 16 22.85 9.99 29.90
CA PRO A 16 22.72 8.64 29.36
C PRO A 16 21.26 8.20 29.23
N LEU A 17 20.38 8.63 30.13
CA LEU A 17 18.94 8.36 30.04
C LEU A 17 18.30 9.02 28.80
N LEU A 18 18.56 10.31 28.56
CA LEU A 18 18.06 11.02 27.37
C LEU A 18 18.66 10.44 26.08
N SER A 19 19.92 10.03 26.09
CA SER A 19 20.55 9.37 24.93
C SER A 19 19.90 8.03 24.62
N VAL A 20 19.64 7.20 25.64
CA VAL A 20 18.93 5.92 25.45
C VAL A 20 17.49 6.16 24.95
N LEU A 21 16.79 7.14 25.51
CA LEU A 21 15.44 7.52 25.07
C LEU A 21 15.42 7.99 23.61
N LEU A 22 16.39 8.82 23.21
CA LEU A 22 16.55 9.28 21.83
C LEU A 22 16.75 8.11 20.88
N ILE A 23 17.67 7.20 21.20
CA ILE A 23 17.98 6.03 20.37
C ILE A 23 16.75 5.13 20.25
N ALA A 24 16.08 4.83 21.37
CA ALA A 24 14.87 4.00 21.38
C ALA A 24 13.73 4.63 20.56
N SER A 25 13.53 5.95 20.69
CA SER A 25 12.54 6.69 19.91
C SER A 25 12.87 6.68 18.42
N MET A 26 14.14 6.89 18.06
CA MET A 26 14.58 6.92 16.67
C MET A 26 14.45 5.55 16.00
N ILE A 27 14.82 4.47 16.70
CA ILE A 27 14.63 3.09 16.22
C ILE A 27 13.15 2.79 16.02
N THR A 28 12.31 3.11 17.01
CA THR A 28 10.85 2.92 16.89
C THR A 28 10.26 3.71 15.74
N GLY A 29 10.68 4.97 15.56
CA GLY A 29 10.26 5.83 14.46
C GLY A 29 10.66 5.29 13.09
N VAL A 30 11.90 4.81 12.94
CA VAL A 30 12.37 4.19 11.69
C VAL A 30 11.59 2.91 11.38
N LEU A 31 11.39 2.04 12.36
CA LEU A 31 10.60 0.81 12.17
C LEU A 31 9.15 1.13 11.78
N ALA A 32 8.52 2.08 12.47
CA ALA A 32 7.16 2.54 12.16
C ALA A 32 7.09 3.15 10.75
N PHE A 33 8.08 3.96 10.36
CA PHE A 33 8.16 4.54 9.01
C PHE A 33 8.30 3.47 7.93
N VAL A 34 9.22 2.51 8.09
CA VAL A 34 9.41 1.43 7.11
C VAL A 34 8.16 0.56 6.99
N ALA A 35 7.53 0.22 8.12
CA ALA A 35 6.29 -0.54 8.16
C ALA A 35 5.15 0.22 7.46
N TRP A 36 4.96 1.50 7.78
CA TRP A 36 3.97 2.36 7.15
C TRP A 36 4.23 2.54 5.66
N ALA A 37 5.47 2.80 5.25
CA ALA A 37 5.80 3.02 3.84
C ALA A 37 5.52 1.76 3.01
N ARG A 38 5.93 0.58 3.48
CA ARG A 38 5.60 -0.69 2.81
C ARG A 38 4.10 -0.92 2.75
N HIS A 39 3.41 -0.75 3.87
CA HIS A 39 1.96 -0.96 3.93
C HIS A 39 1.21 -0.01 3.00
N SER A 40 1.63 1.26 2.92
CA SER A 40 1.05 2.25 2.01
C SER A 40 1.17 1.82 0.55
N THR A 41 2.31 1.25 0.14
CA THR A 41 2.47 0.72 -1.23
C THR A 41 1.60 -0.50 -1.52
N HIS A 42 1.35 -1.36 -0.52
CA HIS A 42 0.41 -2.48 -0.70
C HIS A 42 -1.03 -1.99 -0.79
N LEU A 43 -1.41 -1.01 0.05
CA LEU A 43 -2.75 -0.46 0.06
C LEU A 43 -3.13 0.17 -1.29
N GLU A 44 -2.21 0.90 -1.90
CA GLU A 44 -2.39 1.47 -3.24
C GLU A 44 -2.64 0.37 -4.28
N LYS A 45 -1.87 -0.73 -4.25
CA LYS A 45 -2.08 -1.89 -5.14
C LYS A 45 -3.43 -2.58 -4.89
N TYR A 46 -3.86 -2.74 -3.63
CA TYR A 46 -5.14 -3.35 -3.32
C TYR A 46 -6.31 -2.53 -3.87
N ILE A 47 -6.27 -1.21 -3.68
CA ILE A 47 -7.27 -0.29 -4.23
C ILE A 47 -7.26 -0.37 -5.76
N LEU A 48 -6.09 -0.33 -6.39
CA LEU A 48 -5.95 -0.45 -7.84
C LEU A 48 -6.57 -1.74 -8.38
N TYR A 49 -6.27 -2.88 -7.75
CA TYR A 49 -6.80 -4.19 -8.16
C TYR A 49 -8.32 -4.25 -8.00
N ALA A 50 -8.86 -3.76 -6.87
CA ALA A 50 -10.30 -3.69 -6.66
C ALA A 50 -11.00 -2.74 -7.65
N SER A 51 -10.39 -1.60 -7.98
CA SER A 51 -10.89 -0.70 -9.02
C SER A 51 -10.86 -1.32 -10.41
N GLU A 52 -9.81 -2.08 -10.74
CA GLU A 52 -9.74 -2.81 -12.01
C GLU A 52 -10.84 -3.89 -12.08
N GLN A 53 -11.07 -4.64 -10.99
CA GLN A 53 -12.17 -5.61 -10.88
C GLN A 53 -13.54 -4.98 -11.14
N GLN A 54 -13.81 -3.80 -10.59
CA GLN A 54 -15.06 -3.08 -10.83
C GLN A 54 -15.26 -2.79 -12.34
N VAL A 55 -14.21 -2.31 -13.03
CA VAL A 55 -14.26 -2.06 -14.48
C VAL A 55 -14.44 -3.35 -15.27
N LEU A 56 -13.77 -4.43 -14.85
CA LEU A 56 -13.86 -5.74 -15.49
C LEU A 56 -15.27 -6.33 -15.40
N ALA A 57 -15.98 -6.15 -14.28
CA ALA A 57 -17.37 -6.60 -14.14
C ALA A 57 -18.27 -6.01 -15.23
N HIS A 58 -18.25 -4.68 -15.42
CA HIS A 58 -19.03 -4.03 -16.47
C HIS A 58 -18.59 -4.44 -17.89
N ARG A 59 -17.28 -4.62 -18.12
CA ARG A 59 -16.77 -5.11 -19.41
C ARG A 59 -17.26 -6.51 -19.73
N ILE A 60 -17.29 -7.39 -18.73
CA ILE A 60 -17.80 -8.75 -18.86
C ILE A 60 -19.26 -8.71 -19.28
N ALA A 61 -20.11 -7.93 -18.60
CA ALA A 61 -21.52 -7.77 -18.97
C ALA A 61 -21.70 -7.32 -20.42
N LYS A 62 -20.94 -6.29 -20.82
CA LYS A 62 -20.95 -5.79 -22.20
C LYS A 62 -20.53 -6.87 -23.21
N TYR A 63 -19.38 -7.52 -22.99
CA TYR A 63 -18.85 -8.49 -23.96
C TYR A 63 -19.69 -9.76 -24.03
N ALA A 64 -20.32 -10.16 -22.94
CA ALA A 64 -21.27 -11.27 -22.94
C ALA A 64 -22.52 -10.98 -23.76
N SER A 65 -23.09 -9.77 -23.64
CA SER A 65 -24.22 -9.36 -24.48
C SER A 65 -23.84 -9.34 -25.97
N GLU A 66 -22.67 -8.79 -26.30
CA GLU A 66 -22.14 -8.82 -27.66
C GLU A 66 -21.87 -10.23 -28.17
N ALA A 67 -21.37 -11.12 -27.31
CA ALA A 67 -21.08 -12.53 -27.65
C ALA A 67 -22.36 -13.34 -27.89
N ALA A 68 -23.39 -13.15 -27.06
CA ALA A 68 -24.70 -13.78 -27.27
C ALA A 68 -25.38 -13.31 -28.56
N ALA A 69 -25.12 -12.06 -28.98
CA ALA A 69 -25.53 -11.54 -30.27
C ALA A 69 -24.66 -12.03 -31.46
N GLY A 70 -23.81 -13.05 -31.26
CA GLY A 70 -23.03 -13.69 -32.32
C GLY A 70 -21.67 -13.04 -32.63
N LYS A 71 -21.20 -12.06 -31.84
CA LYS A 71 -19.90 -11.41 -32.10
C LYS A 71 -18.75 -12.26 -31.56
N GLU A 72 -18.11 -13.03 -32.44
CA GLU A 72 -16.99 -13.92 -32.11
C GLU A 72 -15.85 -13.23 -31.31
N ALA A 73 -15.43 -12.03 -31.73
CA ALA A 73 -14.35 -11.29 -31.06
C ALA A 73 -14.66 -10.93 -29.59
N SER A 74 -15.94 -10.85 -29.22
CA SER A 74 -16.36 -10.52 -27.86
C SER A 74 -16.23 -11.70 -26.90
N PHE A 75 -16.27 -12.96 -27.39
CA PHE A 75 -15.95 -14.14 -26.57
C PHE A 75 -14.51 -14.08 -26.04
N VAL A 76 -13.55 -13.75 -26.89
CA VAL A 76 -12.13 -13.63 -26.50
C VAL A 76 -11.95 -12.56 -25.43
N ARG A 77 -12.49 -11.36 -25.65
CA ARG A 77 -12.39 -10.24 -24.69
C ARG A 77 -13.08 -10.54 -23.36
N MET A 78 -14.21 -11.26 -23.40
CA MET A 78 -14.91 -11.71 -22.22
C MET A 78 -14.07 -12.73 -21.44
N GLN A 79 -13.46 -13.70 -22.11
CA GLN A 79 -12.58 -14.68 -21.49
C GLN A 79 -11.35 -14.01 -20.83
N GLU A 80 -10.70 -13.08 -21.53
CA GLU A 80 -9.59 -12.30 -20.98
C GLU A 80 -10.01 -11.53 -19.72
N SER A 81 -11.16 -10.85 -19.78
CA SER A 81 -11.69 -10.10 -18.63
C SER A 81 -12.01 -11.00 -17.45
N ARG A 82 -12.62 -12.17 -17.71
CA ARG A 82 -12.93 -13.20 -16.71
C ARG A 82 -11.68 -13.73 -16.02
N ASN A 83 -10.66 -14.06 -16.81
CA ASN A 83 -9.39 -14.57 -16.31
C ASN A 83 -8.66 -13.51 -15.48
N ARG A 84 -8.61 -12.26 -15.98
CA ARG A 84 -8.00 -11.14 -15.27
C ARG A 84 -8.69 -10.86 -13.94
N PHE A 85 -10.02 -10.87 -13.91
CA PHE A 85 -10.78 -10.71 -12.67
C PHE A 85 -10.41 -11.79 -11.65
N SER A 86 -10.38 -13.05 -12.09
CA SER A 86 -10.04 -14.18 -11.22
C SER A 86 -8.60 -14.09 -10.71
N GLU A 87 -7.65 -13.65 -11.53
CA GLU A 87 -6.26 -13.43 -11.14
C GLU A 87 -6.16 -12.36 -10.05
N LEU A 88 -6.82 -11.22 -10.24
CA LEU A 88 -6.86 -10.12 -9.27
C LEU A 88 -7.53 -10.54 -7.95
N LEU A 89 -8.62 -11.32 -8.03
CA LEU A 89 -9.31 -11.81 -6.84
C LEU A 89 -8.41 -12.74 -6.02
N GLN A 90 -7.70 -13.65 -6.69
CA GLN A 90 -6.73 -14.52 -6.04
C GLN A 90 -5.57 -13.71 -5.44
N ALA A 91 -5.11 -12.67 -6.14
CA ALA A 91 -4.07 -11.77 -5.65
C ALA A 91 -4.49 -11.06 -4.35
N LEU A 92 -5.73 -10.58 -4.28
CA LEU A 92 -6.27 -9.93 -3.09
C LEU A 92 -6.45 -10.95 -1.95
N LYS A 93 -6.93 -12.16 -2.25
CA LYS A 93 -7.24 -13.17 -1.23
C LYS A 93 -5.99 -13.82 -0.64
N ASN A 94 -5.07 -14.24 -1.51
CA ASN A 94 -3.91 -15.06 -1.14
C ASN A 94 -2.58 -14.31 -1.20
N GLY A 95 -2.56 -13.10 -1.77
CA GLY A 95 -1.34 -12.37 -2.06
C GLY A 95 -0.67 -12.83 -3.36
N GLN A 96 0.37 -12.09 -3.75
CA GLN A 96 1.28 -12.42 -4.86
C GLN A 96 2.74 -12.28 -4.38
N PRO A 97 3.36 -13.35 -3.85
CA PRO A 97 4.72 -13.31 -3.32
C PRO A 97 5.76 -12.84 -4.35
N ALA A 98 5.58 -13.20 -5.63
CA ALA A 98 6.46 -12.80 -6.72
C ALA A 98 6.51 -11.27 -6.93
N LEU A 99 5.43 -10.55 -6.59
CA LEU A 99 5.35 -9.09 -6.65
C LEU A 99 5.47 -8.42 -5.27
N GLY A 100 5.85 -9.21 -4.25
CA GLY A 100 5.96 -8.76 -2.86
C GLY A 100 4.63 -8.33 -2.24
N LEU A 101 3.48 -8.73 -2.81
CA LEU A 101 2.17 -8.36 -2.31
C LEU A 101 1.66 -9.44 -1.33
N PRO A 102 1.46 -9.14 -0.04
CA PRO A 102 0.82 -10.08 0.88
C PRO A 102 -0.69 -10.22 0.57
N PRO A 103 -1.40 -11.16 1.22
CA PRO A 103 -2.86 -11.17 1.20
C PRO A 103 -3.44 -9.89 1.84
N SER A 104 -4.68 -9.59 1.47
CA SER A 104 -5.43 -8.47 2.05
C SER A 104 -5.53 -8.60 3.58
N PRO A 105 -5.54 -7.48 4.33
CA PRO A 105 -5.62 -7.51 5.79
C PRO A 105 -6.82 -8.32 6.29
N GLU A 106 -6.68 -8.95 7.46
CA GLU A 106 -7.72 -9.81 8.06
C GLU A 106 -9.07 -9.08 8.22
N ALA A 107 -9.05 -7.79 8.56
CA ALA A 107 -10.24 -6.96 8.67
C ALA A 107 -11.00 -6.76 7.34
N ILE A 108 -10.35 -6.97 6.20
CA ILE A 108 -10.92 -6.83 4.86
C ILE A 108 -11.52 -8.13 4.34
N GLN A 109 -11.05 -9.28 4.85
CA GLN A 109 -11.44 -10.62 4.36
C GLN A 109 -12.97 -10.84 4.30
N PRO A 110 -13.80 -10.39 5.28
CA PRO A 110 -15.24 -10.56 5.19
C PRO A 110 -15.87 -9.85 3.99
N GLU A 111 -15.40 -8.66 3.64
CA GLU A 111 -15.91 -7.92 2.48
C GLU A 111 -15.38 -8.53 1.17
N LEU A 112 -14.13 -8.99 1.18
CA LEU A 112 -13.54 -9.71 0.04
C LEU A 112 -14.31 -11.00 -0.29
N HIS A 113 -14.81 -11.72 0.72
CA HIS A 113 -15.67 -12.89 0.49
C HIS A 113 -17.01 -12.54 -0.17
N LYS A 114 -17.57 -11.35 0.09
CA LYS A 114 -18.78 -10.90 -0.61
C LYS A 114 -18.49 -10.65 -2.09
N VAL A 115 -17.34 -10.05 -2.41
CA VAL A 115 -16.88 -9.90 -3.80
C VAL A 115 -16.70 -11.27 -4.45
N GLU A 116 -16.08 -12.22 -3.76
CA GLU A 116 -15.91 -13.59 -4.25
C GLU A 116 -17.25 -14.28 -4.55
N ASN A 117 -18.23 -14.16 -3.66
CA ASN A 117 -19.56 -14.77 -3.87
C ASN A 117 -20.30 -14.13 -5.04
N ALA A 118 -20.30 -12.80 -5.14
CA ALA A 118 -20.90 -12.10 -6.28
C ALA A 118 -20.18 -12.47 -7.60
N TRP A 119 -18.85 -12.63 -7.54
CA TRP A 119 -18.07 -13.07 -8.69
C TRP A 119 -18.40 -14.49 -9.13
N LEU A 120 -18.64 -15.42 -8.21
CA LEU A 120 -19.02 -16.80 -8.56
C LEU A 120 -20.36 -16.85 -9.30
N GLU A 121 -21.32 -16.04 -8.89
CA GLU A 121 -22.61 -15.89 -9.57
C GLU A 121 -22.39 -15.38 -11.01
N LEU A 122 -21.74 -14.22 -11.17
CA LEU A 122 -21.43 -13.65 -12.49
C LEU A 122 -20.63 -14.61 -13.38
N ARG A 123 -19.60 -15.25 -12.82
CA ARG A 123 -18.75 -16.20 -13.51
C ARG A 123 -19.56 -17.40 -14.02
N SER A 124 -20.55 -17.89 -13.29
CA SER A 124 -21.34 -19.02 -13.74
C SER A 124 -22.06 -18.73 -15.07
N HIS A 125 -22.64 -17.54 -15.21
CA HIS A 125 -23.27 -17.08 -16.45
C HIS A 125 -22.25 -16.92 -17.59
N VAL A 126 -21.10 -16.30 -17.29
CA VAL A 126 -20.01 -16.12 -18.26
C VAL A 126 -19.47 -17.46 -18.76
N ASP A 127 -19.30 -18.43 -17.85
CA ASP A 127 -18.83 -19.78 -18.17
C ASP A 127 -19.87 -20.50 -19.04
N ALA A 128 -21.18 -20.33 -18.81
CA ALA A 128 -22.23 -20.89 -19.65
C ALA A 128 -22.18 -20.36 -21.10
N ILE A 129 -21.95 -19.05 -21.28
CA ILE A 129 -21.81 -18.45 -22.62
C ILE A 129 -20.54 -18.97 -23.31
N LEU A 130 -19.42 -19.02 -22.59
CA LEU A 130 -18.12 -19.41 -23.17
C LEU A 130 -18.04 -20.90 -23.51
N ASN A 131 -18.66 -21.77 -22.71
CA ASN A 131 -18.70 -23.20 -22.99
C ASN A 131 -19.59 -23.55 -24.20
N ASN A 132 -20.54 -22.68 -24.55
CA ASN A 132 -21.48 -22.87 -25.66
C ASN A 132 -21.20 -21.92 -26.83
N GLN A 133 -19.98 -21.40 -26.95
CA GLN A 133 -19.60 -20.44 -27.99
C GLN A 133 -19.94 -20.92 -29.41
N GLU A 134 -19.54 -22.14 -29.77
CA GLU A 134 -19.78 -22.69 -31.11
C GLU A 134 -21.28 -22.76 -31.42
N ALA A 135 -22.08 -23.27 -30.48
CA ALA A 135 -23.52 -23.39 -30.65
C ALA A 135 -24.20 -22.01 -30.76
N ILE A 136 -23.76 -21.00 -30.00
CA ILE A 136 -24.28 -19.63 -30.11
C ILE A 136 -23.98 -19.02 -31.49
N LEU A 137 -22.74 -19.19 -31.98
CA LEU A 137 -22.34 -18.69 -33.30
C LEU A 137 -23.15 -19.37 -34.41
N SER A 138 -23.30 -20.69 -34.36
CA SER A 138 -24.11 -21.45 -35.32
C SER A 138 -25.58 -21.03 -35.29
N VAL A 139 -26.19 -20.88 -34.11
CA VAL A 139 -27.57 -20.40 -33.99
C VAL A 139 -27.72 -19.00 -34.60
N ASN A 140 -26.75 -18.09 -34.38
CA ASN A 140 -26.81 -16.75 -34.94
C ASN A 140 -26.67 -16.72 -36.47
N GLU A 141 -25.79 -17.56 -37.03
CA GLU A 141 -25.65 -17.74 -38.47
C GLU A 141 -26.94 -18.28 -39.09
N ILE A 142 -27.55 -19.30 -38.47
CA ILE A 142 -28.81 -19.88 -38.93
C ILE A 142 -29.94 -18.85 -38.87
N ILE A 143 -30.08 -18.11 -37.76
CA ILE A 143 -31.11 -17.08 -37.64
C ILE A 143 -30.91 -15.98 -38.70
N THR A 144 -29.67 -15.61 -38.99
CA THR A 144 -29.35 -14.66 -40.07
C THR A 144 -29.80 -15.21 -41.42
N SER A 145 -29.50 -16.49 -41.72
CA SER A 145 -29.96 -17.15 -42.94
C SER A 145 -31.48 -17.16 -43.08
N ILE A 146 -32.22 -17.47 -42.00
CA ILE A 146 -33.69 -17.44 -42.03
C ILE A 146 -34.19 -16.01 -42.27
N ARG A 147 -33.58 -15.03 -41.59
CA ARG A 147 -33.96 -13.62 -41.73
C ARG A 147 -33.71 -13.08 -43.14
N ASP A 148 -32.66 -13.55 -43.79
CA ASP A 148 -32.33 -13.18 -45.17
C ASP A 148 -33.28 -13.83 -46.19
N ALA A 149 -33.87 -15.00 -45.87
CA ALA A 149 -34.87 -15.68 -46.71
C ALA A 149 -36.30 -15.15 -46.54
N LEU A 150 -36.60 -14.49 -45.41
CA LEU A 150 -37.95 -13.98 -45.11
C LEU A 150 -38.48 -12.92 -46.11
N PRO A 151 -37.67 -11.96 -46.60
CA PRO A 151 -38.11 -11.02 -47.63
C PRO A 151 -38.57 -11.72 -48.91
N ASP A 152 -37.80 -12.69 -49.39
CA ASP A 152 -38.14 -13.46 -50.60
C ASP A 152 -39.43 -14.27 -50.39
N LEU A 153 -39.58 -14.89 -49.21
CA LEU A 153 -40.82 -15.57 -48.82
C LEU A 153 -42.03 -14.63 -48.84
N LEU A 154 -41.89 -13.41 -48.33
CA LEU A 154 -42.95 -12.39 -48.29
C LEU A 154 -43.29 -11.87 -49.69
N GLU A 155 -42.29 -11.67 -50.54
CA GLU A 155 -42.46 -11.23 -51.93
C GLU A 155 -43.28 -12.27 -52.71
N VAL A 156 -42.82 -13.52 -52.76
CA VAL A 156 -43.49 -14.60 -53.50
C VAL A 156 -44.89 -14.90 -52.91
N SER A 157 -45.05 -14.83 -51.58
CA SER A 157 -46.37 -15.01 -50.93
C SER A 157 -47.36 -13.89 -51.28
N THR A 158 -46.86 -12.65 -51.48
CA THR A 158 -47.69 -11.53 -51.90
C THR A 158 -48.13 -11.70 -53.35
N GLU A 159 -47.23 -12.12 -54.24
CA GLU A 159 -47.56 -12.40 -55.64
C GLU A 159 -48.64 -13.47 -55.78
N VAL A 160 -48.52 -14.57 -55.04
CA VAL A 160 -49.54 -15.63 -54.99
C VAL A 160 -50.89 -15.07 -54.52
N THR A 161 -50.89 -14.24 -53.48
CA THR A 161 -52.11 -13.63 -52.95
C THR A 161 -52.79 -12.72 -53.98
N ASP A 162 -52.02 -11.86 -54.65
CA ASP A 162 -52.54 -10.94 -55.66
C ASP A 162 -53.11 -11.69 -56.88
N ALA A 163 -52.44 -12.76 -57.32
CA ALA A 163 -52.90 -13.60 -58.42
C ALA A 163 -54.17 -14.39 -58.07
N LEU A 164 -54.27 -14.97 -56.87
CA LEU A 164 -55.51 -15.62 -56.39
C LEU A 164 -56.71 -14.66 -56.36
N VAL A 165 -56.48 -13.40 -55.98
CA VAL A 165 -57.52 -12.36 -56.04
C VAL A 165 -57.90 -12.03 -57.48
N ALA A 166 -56.92 -11.88 -58.38
CA ALA A 166 -57.16 -11.59 -59.79
C ALA A 166 -57.96 -12.70 -60.51
N GLU A 167 -57.75 -13.96 -60.13
CA GLU A 167 -58.41 -15.13 -60.70
C GLU A 167 -59.79 -15.44 -60.09
N ASN A 168 -60.26 -14.64 -59.13
CA ASN A 168 -61.49 -14.89 -58.36
C ASN A 168 -61.47 -16.24 -57.62
N ALA A 169 -60.34 -16.57 -56.99
CA ALA A 169 -60.21 -17.75 -56.14
C ALA A 169 -61.27 -17.79 -55.02
N THR A 170 -61.47 -18.96 -54.43
CA THR A 170 -62.46 -19.13 -53.36
C THR A 170 -62.10 -18.27 -52.13
N PRO A 171 -63.10 -17.80 -51.34
CA PRO A 171 -62.84 -17.05 -50.12
C PRO A 171 -61.90 -17.80 -49.14
N THR A 172 -61.96 -19.14 -49.13
CA THR A 172 -61.08 -19.98 -48.32
C THR A 172 -59.63 -19.89 -48.79
N GLN A 173 -59.36 -20.01 -50.09
CA GLN A 173 -58.00 -19.87 -50.64
C GLN A 173 -57.41 -18.48 -50.36
N ILE A 174 -58.19 -17.41 -50.54
CA ILE A 174 -57.75 -16.04 -50.25
C ILE A 174 -57.44 -15.87 -48.75
N PHE A 175 -58.26 -16.42 -47.85
CA PHE A 175 -58.01 -16.39 -46.42
C PHE A 175 -56.68 -17.05 -46.05
N PHE A 176 -56.43 -18.25 -46.59
CA PHE A 176 -55.21 -18.99 -46.30
C PHE A 176 -53.97 -18.34 -46.91
N SER A 177 -54.07 -17.74 -48.11
CA SER A 177 -53.00 -16.93 -48.70
C SER A 177 -52.65 -15.72 -47.80
N ALA A 178 -53.65 -14.97 -47.34
CA ALA A 178 -53.42 -13.84 -46.42
C ALA A 178 -52.86 -14.29 -45.06
N ARG A 179 -53.23 -15.49 -44.60
CA ARG A 179 -52.69 -16.09 -43.36
C ARG A 179 -51.19 -16.36 -43.46
N GLN A 180 -50.65 -16.68 -44.63
CA GLN A 180 -49.22 -16.89 -44.84
C GLN A 180 -48.40 -15.63 -44.51
N LEU A 181 -48.85 -14.46 -44.95
CA LEU A 181 -48.22 -13.17 -44.65
C LEU A 181 -48.16 -12.89 -43.14
N PHE A 182 -49.23 -13.24 -42.42
CA PHE A 182 -49.28 -13.11 -40.97
C PHE A 182 -48.31 -14.07 -40.27
N LEU A 183 -48.24 -15.33 -40.72
CA LEU A 183 -47.31 -16.32 -40.17
C LEU A 183 -45.85 -15.92 -40.41
N ALA A 184 -45.52 -15.46 -41.61
CA ALA A 184 -44.17 -14.95 -41.92
C ALA A 184 -43.76 -13.78 -41.00
N GLN A 185 -44.68 -12.87 -40.69
CA GLN A 185 -44.41 -11.80 -39.73
C GLN A 185 -44.23 -12.32 -38.29
N ARG A 186 -44.99 -13.34 -37.87
CA ARG A 186 -44.83 -13.97 -36.55
C ARG A 186 -43.51 -14.70 -36.43
N ILE A 187 -43.10 -15.43 -37.47
CA ILE A 187 -41.77 -16.06 -37.59
C ILE A 187 -40.68 -15.01 -37.37
N ASN A 188 -40.76 -13.86 -38.05
CA ASN A 188 -39.81 -12.76 -37.88
C ASN A 188 -39.76 -12.23 -36.44
N THR A 189 -40.92 -12.03 -35.81
CA THR A 189 -41.00 -11.60 -34.40
C THR A 189 -40.39 -12.64 -33.47
N ALA A 190 -40.73 -13.91 -33.64
CA ALA A 190 -40.21 -15.01 -32.83
C ALA A 190 -38.69 -15.15 -32.96
N LEU A 191 -38.13 -15.02 -34.17
CA LEU A 191 -36.67 -14.99 -34.38
C LEU A 191 -36.01 -13.83 -33.61
N GLY A 192 -36.65 -12.66 -33.58
CA GLY A 192 -36.20 -11.51 -32.78
C GLY A 192 -36.16 -11.83 -31.29
N GLU A 193 -37.20 -12.47 -30.76
CA GLU A 193 -37.28 -12.89 -29.35
C GLU A 193 -36.26 -13.97 -29.00
N VAL A 194 -35.98 -14.91 -29.90
CA VAL A 194 -34.92 -15.91 -29.71
C VAL A 194 -33.55 -15.24 -29.61
N LEU A 195 -33.27 -14.25 -30.46
CA LEU A 195 -32.01 -13.49 -30.43
C LEU A 195 -31.88 -12.57 -29.21
N ALA A 196 -32.99 -11.98 -28.77
CA ALA A 196 -33.01 -11.12 -27.58
C ALA A 196 -32.64 -11.91 -26.30
N GLY A 197 -32.94 -13.21 -26.29
CA GLY A 197 -32.65 -14.09 -25.17
C GLY A 197 -33.67 -13.94 -24.03
N GLY A 198 -33.33 -14.50 -22.87
CA GLY A 198 -34.12 -14.34 -21.64
C GLY A 198 -35.17 -15.44 -21.44
N SER A 199 -36.11 -15.19 -20.52
CA SER A 199 -37.10 -16.21 -20.11
C SER A 199 -38.13 -16.54 -21.20
N ALA A 200 -38.30 -15.67 -22.20
CA ALA A 200 -39.23 -15.87 -23.31
C ALA A 200 -38.65 -16.74 -24.43
N THR A 201 -37.33 -16.98 -24.47
CA THR A 201 -36.66 -17.69 -25.57
C THR A 201 -37.26 -19.07 -25.84
N ALA A 202 -37.55 -19.85 -24.79
CA ALA A 202 -38.10 -21.19 -24.97
C ALA A 202 -39.50 -21.16 -25.64
N LEU A 203 -40.33 -20.18 -25.25
CA LEU A 203 -41.66 -19.97 -25.85
C LEU A 203 -41.55 -19.46 -27.29
N ALA A 204 -40.61 -18.56 -27.57
CA ALA A 204 -40.38 -18.04 -28.92
C ALA A 204 -39.94 -19.15 -29.90
N VAL A 205 -39.10 -20.08 -29.45
CA VAL A 205 -38.70 -21.27 -30.24
C VAL A 205 -39.88 -22.20 -30.53
N ASP A 206 -40.74 -22.44 -29.53
CA ASP A 206 -41.95 -23.25 -29.71
C ASP A 206 -42.90 -22.59 -30.73
N GLN A 207 -43.11 -21.29 -30.58
CA GLN A 207 -43.96 -20.52 -31.49
C GLN A 207 -43.42 -20.51 -32.93
N LEU A 208 -42.11 -20.35 -33.09
CA LEU A 208 -41.43 -20.40 -34.37
C LEU A 208 -41.65 -21.75 -35.07
N THR A 209 -41.54 -22.85 -34.32
CA THR A 209 -41.78 -24.21 -34.84
C THR A 209 -43.22 -24.38 -35.30
N GLN A 210 -44.17 -23.96 -34.47
CA GLN A 210 -45.58 -24.03 -34.81
C GLN A 210 -45.93 -23.19 -36.05
N ASP A 211 -45.38 -21.97 -36.17
CA ASP A 211 -45.67 -21.08 -37.29
C ASP A 211 -45.09 -21.59 -38.61
N VAL A 212 -43.89 -22.17 -38.60
CA VAL A 212 -43.29 -22.82 -39.78
C VAL A 212 -44.10 -24.04 -40.21
N ASP A 213 -44.54 -24.88 -39.27
CA ASP A 213 -45.38 -26.04 -39.57
C ASP A 213 -46.77 -25.66 -40.10
N GLU A 214 -47.42 -24.64 -39.53
CA GLU A 214 -48.68 -24.11 -40.03
C GLU A 214 -48.51 -23.58 -41.45
N LEU A 215 -47.43 -22.83 -41.71
CA LEU A 215 -47.14 -22.26 -43.02
C LEU A 215 -46.90 -23.34 -44.09
N LYS A 216 -46.10 -24.37 -43.77
CA LYS A 216 -45.90 -25.54 -44.65
C LYS A 216 -47.22 -26.24 -44.97
N THR A 217 -48.07 -26.45 -43.96
CA THR A 217 -49.38 -27.09 -44.14
C THR A 217 -50.29 -26.28 -45.06
N VAL A 218 -50.28 -24.95 -44.92
CA VAL A 218 -51.10 -24.05 -45.75
C VAL A 218 -50.61 -24.04 -47.20
N VAL A 219 -49.30 -23.96 -47.42
CA VAL A 219 -48.72 -23.97 -48.78
C VAL A 219 -48.96 -25.32 -49.46
N ASP A 220 -48.74 -26.43 -48.77
CA ASP A 220 -49.04 -27.77 -49.29
C ASP A 220 -50.52 -27.93 -49.68
N ALA A 221 -51.43 -27.38 -48.86
CA ALA A 221 -52.86 -27.41 -49.17
C ALA A 221 -53.22 -26.57 -50.41
N LEU A 222 -52.53 -25.47 -50.68
CA LEU A 222 -52.73 -24.69 -51.92
C LEU A 222 -52.13 -25.41 -53.14
N VAL A 223 -51.00 -26.10 -53.00
CA VAL A 223 -50.35 -26.84 -54.09
C VAL A 223 -51.13 -28.11 -54.46
N ASN A 224 -51.53 -28.89 -53.47
CA ASN A 224 -52.06 -30.26 -53.64
C ASN A 224 -53.57 -30.38 -53.36
N GLY A 225 -54.18 -29.35 -52.77
CA GLY A 225 -55.55 -29.40 -52.27
C GLY A 225 -55.65 -30.11 -50.91
N ASN A 226 -56.58 -29.66 -50.08
CA ASN A 226 -56.86 -30.28 -48.79
C ASN A 226 -58.36 -30.21 -48.47
N SER A 227 -59.07 -31.34 -48.64
CA SER A 227 -60.51 -31.41 -48.39
C SER A 227 -60.90 -31.23 -46.92
N ALA A 228 -60.01 -31.52 -45.97
CA ALA A 228 -60.27 -31.31 -44.55
C ALA A 228 -60.24 -29.82 -44.17
N LEU A 229 -59.42 -29.03 -44.87
CA LEU A 229 -59.35 -27.58 -44.74
C LEU A 229 -60.30 -26.83 -45.70
N GLY A 230 -60.93 -27.55 -46.63
CA GLY A 230 -61.81 -26.97 -47.65
C GLY A 230 -61.05 -26.12 -48.68
N ILE A 231 -59.79 -26.48 -48.95
CA ILE A 231 -58.92 -25.79 -49.90
C ILE A 231 -58.81 -26.64 -51.16
N ASP A 232 -59.20 -26.09 -52.30
CA ASP A 232 -58.96 -26.72 -53.60
C ASP A 232 -57.53 -26.41 -54.08
N ALA A 233 -56.92 -27.35 -54.80
CA ALA A 233 -55.60 -27.16 -55.37
C ALA A 233 -55.61 -26.02 -56.41
N VAL A 234 -54.54 -25.25 -56.46
CA VAL A 234 -54.37 -24.21 -57.49
C VAL A 234 -54.07 -24.88 -58.83
N GLU A 235 -54.88 -24.57 -59.85
CA GLU A 235 -54.77 -25.14 -61.20
C GLU A 235 -53.85 -24.34 -62.12
N ASP A 236 -53.64 -23.05 -61.86
CA ASP A 236 -52.75 -22.20 -62.67
C ASP A 236 -51.29 -22.61 -62.50
N GLU A 237 -50.61 -22.87 -63.62
CA GLU A 237 -49.25 -23.41 -63.63
C GLU A 237 -48.21 -22.40 -63.13
N ASN A 238 -48.41 -21.10 -63.38
CA ASN A 238 -47.49 -20.06 -62.90
C ASN A 238 -47.62 -19.89 -61.38
N LEU A 239 -48.86 -19.84 -60.88
CA LEU A 239 -49.12 -19.80 -59.43
C LEU A 239 -48.55 -21.03 -58.72
N LYS A 240 -48.64 -22.20 -59.36
CA LYS A 240 -48.07 -23.43 -58.84
C LYS A 240 -46.54 -23.38 -58.78
N GLU A 241 -45.89 -22.77 -59.77
CA GLU A 241 -44.44 -22.52 -59.75
C GLU A 241 -44.04 -21.63 -58.55
N SER A 242 -44.75 -20.52 -58.32
CA SER A 242 -44.54 -19.65 -57.14
C SER A 242 -44.78 -20.38 -55.82
N LEU A 243 -45.81 -21.21 -55.72
CA LEU A 243 -46.06 -22.02 -54.51
C LEU A 243 -44.96 -23.08 -54.28
N LEU A 244 -44.38 -23.64 -55.33
CA LEU A 244 -43.24 -24.56 -55.23
C LEU A 244 -41.96 -23.83 -54.81
N GLU A 245 -41.77 -22.58 -55.24
CA GLU A 245 -40.70 -21.72 -54.76
C GLU A 245 -40.84 -21.41 -53.26
N ILE A 246 -42.05 -21.04 -52.80
CA ILE A 246 -42.35 -20.90 -51.37
C ILE A 246 -42.04 -22.21 -50.62
N THR A 247 -42.42 -23.36 -51.19
CA THR A 247 -42.14 -24.67 -50.60
C THR A 247 -40.65 -24.93 -50.43
N ALA A 248 -39.83 -24.53 -51.43
CA ALA A 248 -38.38 -24.66 -51.35
C ALA A 248 -37.79 -23.77 -50.25
N ILE A 249 -38.18 -22.49 -50.19
CA ILE A 249 -37.75 -21.55 -49.15
C ILE A 249 -38.12 -22.09 -47.75
N LEU A 250 -39.34 -22.60 -47.58
CA LEU A 250 -39.79 -23.19 -46.31
C LEU A 250 -39.03 -24.46 -45.94
N GLY A 251 -38.61 -25.25 -46.92
CA GLY A 251 -37.74 -26.41 -46.69
C GLY A 251 -36.41 -26.01 -46.08
N ASP A 252 -35.78 -24.97 -46.61
CA ASP A 252 -34.52 -24.43 -46.09
C ASP A 252 -34.69 -23.85 -44.67
N ILE A 253 -35.79 -23.14 -44.41
CA ILE A 253 -36.12 -22.60 -43.07
C ILE A 253 -36.35 -23.75 -42.07
N ASP A 254 -37.05 -24.80 -42.46
CA ASP A 254 -37.36 -25.97 -41.63
C ASP A 254 -36.10 -26.76 -41.25
N GLU A 255 -35.20 -27.00 -42.21
CA GLU A 255 -33.91 -27.66 -41.94
C GLU A 255 -33.07 -26.85 -40.96
N ASN A 256 -32.98 -25.54 -41.19
CA ASN A 256 -32.32 -24.57 -40.31
C ASN A 256 -32.92 -24.57 -38.90
N LEU A 257 -34.25 -24.59 -38.79
CA LEU A 257 -34.93 -24.66 -37.50
C LEU A 257 -34.65 -25.97 -36.78
N GLY A 258 -34.61 -27.09 -37.49
CA GLY A 258 -34.20 -28.39 -36.96
C GLY A 258 -32.81 -28.36 -36.32
N MET A 259 -31.87 -27.64 -36.94
CA MET A 259 -30.53 -27.43 -36.36
C MET A 259 -30.56 -26.58 -35.09
N ILE A 260 -31.33 -25.48 -35.08
CA ILE A 260 -31.51 -24.64 -33.86
C ILE A 260 -32.10 -25.49 -32.73
N LEU A 261 -33.16 -26.26 -33.00
CA LEU A 261 -33.80 -27.12 -32.00
C LEU A 261 -32.82 -28.17 -31.44
N GLY A 262 -31.90 -28.68 -32.25
CA GLY A 262 -30.84 -29.57 -31.80
C GLY A 262 -29.82 -28.91 -30.87
N MET A 263 -29.63 -27.60 -30.96
CA MET A 263 -28.66 -26.83 -30.19
C MET A 263 -29.29 -26.08 -29.00
N ILE A 264 -30.61 -25.84 -29.03
CA ILE A 264 -31.27 -24.90 -28.12
C ILE A 264 -31.10 -25.28 -26.65
N SER A 265 -31.14 -26.56 -26.29
CA SER A 265 -30.97 -26.98 -24.89
C SER A 265 -29.59 -26.65 -24.33
N ASN A 266 -28.56 -26.55 -25.19
CA ASN A 266 -27.21 -26.17 -24.78
C ASN A 266 -27.05 -24.65 -24.69
N VAL A 267 -27.72 -23.92 -25.59
CA VAL A 267 -27.59 -22.47 -25.75
C VAL A 267 -28.55 -21.70 -24.82
N LEU A 268 -29.67 -22.31 -24.43
CA LEU A 268 -30.71 -21.67 -23.62
C LEU A 268 -30.18 -21.07 -22.31
N PRO A 269 -29.35 -21.74 -21.49
CA PRO A 269 -28.80 -21.12 -20.28
C PRO A 269 -27.96 -19.87 -20.55
N ALA A 270 -27.26 -19.84 -21.70
CA ALA A 270 -26.45 -18.69 -22.10
C ALA A 270 -27.34 -17.52 -22.58
N LEU A 271 -28.41 -17.80 -23.31
CA LEU A 271 -29.38 -16.79 -23.74
C LEU A 271 -30.23 -16.27 -22.58
N GLU A 272 -30.64 -17.12 -21.64
CA GLU A 272 -31.36 -16.73 -20.43
C GLU A 272 -30.53 -15.80 -19.53
N ALA A 273 -29.22 -16.04 -19.44
CA ALA A 273 -28.34 -15.19 -18.66
C ALA A 273 -28.25 -13.75 -19.20
N VAL A 274 -28.33 -13.60 -20.53
CA VAL A 274 -28.12 -12.32 -21.22
C VAL A 274 -29.43 -11.58 -21.49
N GLY A 275 -30.55 -12.28 -21.58
CA GLY A 275 -31.84 -11.63 -21.78
C GLY A 275 -32.48 -11.11 -20.49
N GLU A 276 -33.51 -10.30 -20.67
CA GLU A 276 -34.18 -9.58 -19.61
C GLU A 276 -34.87 -10.52 -18.61
N THR A 277 -34.78 -10.17 -17.34
CA THR A 277 -35.39 -10.95 -16.25
C THR A 277 -36.63 -10.24 -15.72
N GLY A 278 -37.80 -10.89 -15.76
CA GLY A 278 -38.91 -10.50 -14.90
C GLY A 278 -39.99 -9.59 -15.51
N MET A 279 -40.15 -9.56 -16.84
CA MET A 279 -41.37 -8.97 -17.43
C MET A 279 -42.65 -9.50 -16.75
N THR A 280 -42.68 -10.78 -16.38
CA THR A 280 -43.87 -11.42 -15.81
C THR A 280 -44.13 -11.03 -14.35
N GLU A 281 -43.10 -10.98 -13.50
CA GLU A 281 -43.25 -10.65 -12.07
C GLU A 281 -43.47 -9.15 -11.87
N MET A 282 -42.73 -8.31 -12.58
CA MET A 282 -42.84 -6.86 -12.47
C MET A 282 -44.10 -6.33 -13.13
N ALA A 283 -44.55 -6.93 -14.25
CA ALA A 283 -45.86 -6.61 -14.81
C ALA A 283 -46.98 -7.07 -13.88
N GLN A 284 -46.86 -8.21 -13.19
CA GLN A 284 -47.85 -8.64 -12.21
C GLN A 284 -47.91 -7.70 -10.99
N GLU A 285 -46.78 -7.21 -10.50
CA GLU A 285 -46.71 -6.26 -9.38
C GLU A 285 -47.23 -4.88 -9.79
N ALA A 286 -46.83 -4.35 -10.95
CA ALA A 286 -47.35 -3.09 -11.48
C ALA A 286 -48.86 -3.15 -11.78
N LEU A 287 -49.35 -4.28 -12.31
CA LEU A 287 -50.78 -4.53 -12.50
C LEU A 287 -51.53 -4.65 -11.17
N ALA A 288 -50.89 -5.20 -10.13
CA ALA A 288 -51.48 -5.30 -8.79
C ALA A 288 -51.56 -3.94 -8.08
N GLU A 289 -50.60 -3.03 -8.33
CA GLU A 289 -50.57 -1.68 -7.75
C GLU A 289 -51.29 -0.63 -8.61
N GLY A 290 -51.75 -1.00 -9.82
CA GLY A 290 -52.46 -0.09 -10.73
C GLY A 290 -51.57 1.01 -11.31
N GLU A 291 -50.25 0.84 -11.25
CA GLU A 291 -49.28 1.76 -11.84
C GLU A 291 -49.11 1.48 -13.34
N VAL A 292 -48.97 2.56 -14.11
CA VAL A 292 -48.51 2.47 -15.50
C VAL A 292 -47.05 2.07 -15.43
N LEU A 293 -46.72 0.89 -15.96
CA LEU A 293 -45.34 0.41 -16.11
C LEU A 293 -44.48 1.57 -16.61
N PRO A 294 -43.52 2.07 -15.81
CA PRO A 294 -42.53 2.99 -16.33
C PRO A 294 -41.78 2.27 -17.46
N ASP A 295 -41.28 3.01 -18.43
CA ASP A 295 -40.35 2.50 -19.43
C ASP A 295 -39.05 2.13 -18.69
N MET A 296 -39.05 0.96 -18.05
CA MET A 296 -37.97 0.48 -17.22
C MET A 296 -37.12 -0.45 -18.06
N ASP A 297 -35.86 -0.07 -18.23
CA ASP A 297 -34.82 -0.90 -18.80
C ASP A 297 -34.63 -2.11 -17.87
N VAL A 298 -35.20 -3.27 -18.22
CA VAL A 298 -35.18 -4.47 -17.38
C VAL A 298 -33.79 -5.09 -17.51
N PRO A 299 -32.96 -5.11 -16.47
CA PRO A 299 -31.62 -5.63 -16.60
C PRO A 299 -31.64 -7.15 -16.74
N SER A 300 -30.73 -7.69 -17.55
CA SER A 300 -30.51 -9.13 -17.63
C SER A 300 -29.90 -9.69 -16.34
N GLN A 301 -30.02 -11.00 -16.12
CA GLN A 301 -29.40 -11.66 -14.95
C GLN A 301 -27.90 -11.40 -14.88
N LEU A 302 -27.24 -11.38 -16.04
CA LEU A 302 -25.84 -11.05 -16.16
C LEU A 302 -25.56 -9.59 -15.78
N ALA A 303 -26.39 -8.63 -16.21
CA ALA A 303 -26.24 -7.23 -15.81
C ALA A 303 -26.40 -7.06 -14.29
N LEU A 304 -27.42 -7.69 -13.71
CA LEU A 304 -27.64 -7.68 -12.25
C LEU A 304 -26.47 -8.28 -11.48
N SER A 305 -25.96 -9.44 -11.90
CA SER A 305 -24.80 -10.07 -11.24
C SER A 305 -23.51 -9.26 -11.42
N SER A 306 -23.32 -8.61 -12.57
CA SER A 306 -22.25 -7.63 -12.79
C SER A 306 -22.34 -6.44 -11.84
N ASP A 307 -23.53 -5.87 -11.66
CA ASP A 307 -23.73 -4.74 -10.76
C ASP A 307 -23.52 -5.12 -9.30
N LYS A 308 -23.95 -6.33 -8.88
CA LYS A 308 -23.61 -6.87 -7.55
C LYS A 308 -22.09 -6.93 -7.33
N VAL A 309 -21.32 -7.37 -8.34
CA VAL A 309 -19.85 -7.39 -8.27
C VAL A 309 -19.30 -5.97 -8.20
N ALA A 310 -19.81 -5.05 -9.02
CA ALA A 310 -19.37 -3.65 -9.03
C ALA A 310 -19.64 -2.95 -7.68
N ASP A 311 -20.78 -3.23 -7.05
CA ASP A 311 -21.13 -2.70 -5.73
C ASP A 311 -20.31 -3.32 -4.60
N ALA A 312 -20.09 -4.64 -4.65
CA ALA A 312 -19.24 -5.32 -3.67
C ALA A 312 -17.79 -4.83 -3.76
N THR A 313 -17.27 -4.63 -4.97
CA THR A 313 -15.91 -4.09 -5.19
C THR A 313 -15.82 -2.62 -4.79
N ARG A 314 -16.87 -1.81 -5.01
CA ARG A 314 -16.92 -0.43 -4.50
C ARG A 314 -16.83 -0.38 -2.97
N LYS A 315 -17.63 -1.19 -2.26
CA LYS A 315 -17.58 -1.29 -0.80
C LYS A 315 -16.20 -1.76 -0.31
N LEU A 316 -15.58 -2.69 -1.04
CA LEU A 316 -14.22 -3.13 -0.77
C LEU A 316 -13.19 -1.99 -0.90
N ILE A 317 -13.28 -1.18 -1.96
CA ILE A 317 -12.43 0.01 -2.17
C ILE A 317 -12.61 1.01 -1.03
N GLU A 318 -13.86 1.32 -0.66
CA GLU A 318 -14.17 2.20 0.48
C GLU A 318 -13.54 1.66 1.76
N LEU A 319 -13.67 0.35 2.02
CA LEU A 319 -13.13 -0.29 3.21
C LEU A 319 -11.59 -0.22 3.27
N TYR A 320 -10.89 -0.37 2.14
CA TYR A 320 -9.44 -0.13 2.07
C TYR A 320 -9.07 1.31 2.45
N GLY A 321 -9.91 2.29 2.13
CA GLY A 321 -9.72 3.69 2.50
C GLY A 321 -9.91 3.99 4.00
N THR A 322 -10.51 3.08 4.77
CA THR A 322 -10.79 3.26 6.20
C THR A 322 -9.70 2.71 7.13
N GLU A 323 -9.93 2.74 8.44
CA GLU A 323 -9.06 2.10 9.44
C GLU A 323 -8.91 0.59 9.28
N ALA A 324 -9.85 -0.08 8.61
CA ALA A 324 -9.76 -1.52 8.34
C ALA A 324 -8.60 -1.86 7.39
N GLY A 325 -8.28 -0.93 6.48
CA GLY A 325 -7.12 -1.03 5.58
C GLY A 325 -5.80 -0.62 6.24
N GLN A 326 -5.79 -0.12 7.47
CA GLN A 326 -4.57 0.39 8.13
C GLN A 326 -3.79 -0.71 8.87
N LEU A 327 -2.46 -0.60 8.85
CA LEU A 327 -1.60 -1.46 9.64
C LEU A 327 -1.76 -1.16 11.14
N LYS A 328 -2.15 -2.16 11.93
CA LYS A 328 -2.22 -2.07 13.39
C LYS A 328 -1.09 -2.91 14.02
N ILE A 329 -0.26 -2.30 14.84
CA ILE A 329 0.77 -2.98 15.64
C ILE A 329 0.41 -2.79 17.11
N ALA A 330 0.22 -3.90 17.84
CA ALA A 330 -0.21 -3.88 19.25
C ALA A 330 -1.47 -3.03 19.52
N GLY A 331 -2.42 -3.04 18.57
CA GLY A 331 -3.67 -2.27 18.64
C GLY A 331 -3.56 -0.79 18.23
N ILE A 332 -2.35 -0.29 17.94
CA ILE A 332 -2.10 1.09 17.53
C ILE A 332 -1.97 1.15 16.00
N ALA A 333 -2.75 2.04 15.37
CA ALA A 333 -2.66 2.28 13.94
C ALA A 333 -1.34 2.99 13.58
N VAL A 334 -0.51 2.34 12.76
CA VAL A 334 0.73 2.90 12.24
C VAL A 334 0.39 3.72 10.99
N ASN A 335 0.07 4.99 11.21
CA ASN A 335 -0.26 5.94 10.15
C ASN A 335 0.78 7.06 10.05
N ALA A 336 0.66 7.89 9.00
CA ALA A 336 1.55 9.01 8.77
C ALA A 336 1.63 9.95 9.99
N LYS A 337 0.52 10.17 10.70
CA LYS A 337 0.45 11.02 11.90
C LYS A 337 1.35 10.47 13.01
N LEU A 338 1.29 9.18 13.30
CA LEU A 338 2.12 8.53 14.31
C LEU A 338 3.61 8.61 13.96
N VAL A 339 3.97 8.37 12.71
CA VAL A 339 5.36 8.50 12.26
C VAL A 339 5.85 9.94 12.41
N THR A 340 5.05 10.93 12.02
CA THR A 340 5.41 12.35 12.21
C THR A 340 5.52 12.72 13.70
N ALA A 341 4.64 12.19 14.56
CA ALA A 341 4.69 12.44 15.99
C ALA A 341 5.96 11.88 16.64
N LEU A 342 6.36 10.65 16.28
CA LEU A 342 7.62 10.05 16.74
C LEU A 342 8.85 10.83 16.24
N GLY A 343 8.80 11.35 15.01
CA GLY A 343 9.83 12.22 14.46
C GLY A 343 9.97 13.52 15.25
N VAL A 344 8.86 14.21 15.51
CA VAL A 344 8.81 15.45 16.32
C VAL A 344 9.28 15.18 17.75
N PHE A 345 8.82 14.10 18.38
CA PHE A 345 9.26 13.72 19.73
C PHE A 345 10.78 13.47 19.77
N SER A 346 11.34 12.76 18.79
CA SER A 346 12.78 12.54 18.68
C SER A 346 13.56 13.86 18.53
N ALA A 347 13.04 14.80 17.75
CA ALA A 347 13.63 16.13 17.59
C ALA A 347 13.62 16.94 18.90
N ILE A 348 12.52 16.89 19.68
CA ILE A 348 12.43 17.53 20.99
C ILE A 348 13.46 16.95 21.96
N VAL A 349 13.58 15.61 22.02
CA VAL A 349 14.57 14.94 22.87
C VAL A 349 15.99 15.31 22.46
N LEU A 350 16.26 15.44 21.15
CA LEU A 350 17.57 15.86 20.64
C LEU A 350 17.93 17.29 21.07
N VAL A 351 16.98 18.22 20.97
CA VAL A 351 17.17 19.61 21.42
C VAL A 351 17.40 19.66 22.93
N LEU A 352 16.60 18.94 23.72
CA LEU A 352 16.77 18.85 25.18
C LEU A 352 18.14 18.26 25.55
N LEU A 353 18.56 17.19 24.88
CA LEU A 353 19.88 16.59 25.08
C LEU A 353 20.98 17.61 24.77
N GLY A 354 20.86 18.37 23.67
CA GLY A 354 21.77 19.45 23.31
C GLY A 354 21.86 20.53 24.39
N ILE A 355 20.72 21.02 24.89
CA ILE A 355 20.66 22.02 25.97
C ILE A 355 21.34 21.49 27.25
N VAL A 356 21.05 20.25 27.64
CA VAL A 356 21.65 19.61 28.83
C VAL A 356 23.16 19.45 28.65
N LEU A 357 23.63 19.01 27.48
CA LEU A 357 25.05 18.85 27.19
C LEU A 357 25.80 20.18 27.23
N VAL A 358 25.26 21.24 26.62
CA VAL A 358 25.85 22.59 26.68
C VAL A 358 25.84 23.12 28.11
N GLY A 359 24.73 22.94 28.85
CA GLY A 359 24.66 23.34 30.26
C GLY A 359 25.68 22.62 31.14
N GLN A 360 25.88 21.32 30.92
CA GLN A 360 26.90 20.55 31.63
C GLN A 360 28.32 20.93 31.22
N ALA A 361 28.55 21.23 29.94
CA ALA A 361 29.86 21.67 29.45
C ALA A 361 30.25 23.02 30.08
N ARG A 362 29.33 24.01 30.08
CA ARG A 362 29.54 25.31 30.71
C ARG A 362 29.81 25.19 32.21
N LYS A 363 29.04 24.37 32.93
CA LYS A 363 29.26 24.16 34.37
C LYS A 363 30.60 23.50 34.68
N ARG A 364 31.09 22.60 33.82
CA ARG A 364 32.43 22.01 33.96
C ARG A 364 33.52 23.05 33.69
N GLU A 365 33.34 23.89 32.67
CA GLU A 365 34.24 24.98 32.36
C GLU A 365 34.38 25.96 33.54
N GLU A 366 33.27 26.37 34.16
CA GLU A 366 33.28 27.23 35.35
C GLU A 366 34.06 26.61 36.52
N MET A 367 33.78 25.35 36.88
CA MET A 367 34.52 24.69 37.98
C MET A 367 36.01 24.56 37.68
N THR A 368 36.37 24.28 36.43
CA THR A 368 37.76 24.20 36.00
C THR A 368 38.42 25.57 36.00
N ALA A 369 37.74 26.63 35.54
CA ALA A 369 38.22 28.00 35.57
C ALA A 369 38.44 28.51 37.01
N GLU A 370 37.51 28.24 37.93
CA GLU A 370 37.66 28.56 39.36
C GLU A 370 38.86 27.84 39.98
N GLN A 371 39.11 26.58 39.60
CA GLN A 371 40.30 25.85 40.05
C GLN A 371 41.58 26.47 39.48
N TYR A 372 41.60 26.81 38.19
CA TYR A 372 42.75 27.49 37.57
C TYR A 372 43.03 28.85 38.21
N GLN A 373 41.99 29.65 38.49
CA GLN A 373 42.15 30.95 39.16
C GLN A 373 42.74 30.79 40.56
N ARG A 374 42.18 29.90 41.39
CA ARG A 374 42.74 29.60 42.73
C ARG A 374 44.19 29.14 42.66
N ASN A 375 44.53 28.28 41.70
CA ASN A 375 45.90 27.84 41.50
C ASN A 375 46.83 28.99 41.11
N GLN A 376 46.41 29.90 40.22
CA GLN A 376 47.18 31.07 39.82
C GLN A 376 47.40 32.06 40.97
N GLU A 377 46.39 32.28 41.80
CA GLU A 377 46.50 33.10 43.02
C GLU A 377 47.48 32.49 44.02
N ALA A 378 47.39 31.17 44.25
CA ALA A 378 48.30 30.46 45.13
C ALA A 378 49.76 30.53 44.62
N ILE A 379 49.97 30.42 43.30
CA ILE A 379 51.29 30.61 42.67
C ILE A 379 51.78 32.05 42.83
N ARG A 380 50.94 33.07 42.57
CA ARG A 380 51.35 34.48 42.70
C ARG A 380 51.74 34.83 44.12
N ARG A 381 50.96 34.40 45.11
CA ARG A 381 51.30 34.58 46.53
C ARG A 381 52.64 33.92 46.86
N LEU A 382 52.85 32.69 46.40
CA LEU A 382 54.13 32.01 46.61
C LEU A 382 55.28 32.77 45.93
N LEU A 383 55.10 33.26 44.70
CA LEU A 383 56.10 34.07 44.01
C LEU A 383 56.45 35.36 44.76
N ASP A 384 55.45 36.02 45.36
CA ASP A 384 55.62 37.24 46.15
C ASP A 384 56.37 36.95 47.46
N GLU A 385 55.97 35.87 48.17
CA GLU A 385 56.66 35.39 49.38
C GLU A 385 58.12 34.97 49.09
N MET A 386 58.42 34.54 47.86
CA MET A 386 59.78 34.20 47.42
C MET A 386 60.60 35.40 46.97
N GLY A 387 60.01 36.58 46.82
CA GLY A 387 60.73 37.79 46.45
C GLY A 387 61.81 38.14 47.47
N ASP A 388 61.45 38.14 48.76
CA ASP A 388 62.37 38.47 49.85
C ASP A 388 63.52 37.44 49.96
N LEU A 389 63.24 36.17 49.65
CA LEU A 389 64.28 35.14 49.58
C LEU A 389 65.29 35.38 48.45
N ALA A 390 64.83 35.88 47.29
CA ALA A 390 65.69 36.18 46.15
C ALA A 390 66.70 37.31 46.47
N ASP A 391 66.35 38.21 47.40
CA ASP A 391 67.21 39.27 47.90
C ASP A 391 68.16 38.81 49.04
N GLY A 392 68.12 37.51 49.39
CA GLY A 392 69.01 36.89 50.37
C GLY A 392 68.52 36.96 51.81
N ASP A 393 67.27 37.37 52.05
CA ASP A 393 66.67 37.33 53.37
C ASP A 393 66.25 35.89 53.70
N LEU A 394 67.07 35.19 54.49
CA LEU A 394 66.77 33.84 54.96
C LEU A 394 65.86 33.82 56.20
N SER A 395 65.38 34.96 56.69
CA SER A 395 64.52 35.04 57.88
C SER A 395 63.04 34.79 57.57
N VAL A 396 62.63 34.92 56.30
CA VAL A 396 61.25 34.73 55.84
C VAL A 396 60.86 33.26 55.69
N GLN A 397 59.55 32.98 55.73
CA GLN A 397 58.98 31.64 55.51
C GLN A 397 57.79 31.74 54.54
N ALA A 398 57.70 30.81 53.60
CA ALA A 398 56.56 30.63 52.71
C ALA A 398 55.33 30.12 53.49
N THR A 399 54.14 30.63 53.17
CA THR A 399 52.89 30.19 53.81
C THR A 399 52.46 28.84 53.26
N VAL A 400 52.36 27.82 54.12
CA VAL A 400 51.87 26.49 53.74
C VAL A 400 50.34 26.47 53.76
N THR A 401 49.71 26.43 52.58
CA THR A 401 48.25 26.28 52.42
C THR A 401 47.84 24.89 51.94
N GLU A 402 46.55 24.55 51.99
CA GLU A 402 46.01 23.27 51.47
C GLU A 402 45.92 23.24 49.92
N ASP A 403 46.37 24.30 49.25
CA ASP A 403 46.34 24.43 47.79
C ASP A 403 47.47 23.62 47.13
N ILE A 404 47.47 23.53 45.79
CA ILE A 404 48.50 22.78 45.02
C ILE A 404 49.93 23.26 45.33
N THR A 405 50.12 24.53 45.68
CA THR A 405 51.43 25.09 46.02
C THR A 405 51.88 24.80 47.45
N GLY A 406 51.05 24.21 48.31
CA GLY A 406 51.38 23.95 49.72
C GLY A 406 52.60 23.05 49.90
N ALA A 407 52.68 21.96 49.14
CA ALA A 407 53.84 21.06 49.16
C ALA A 407 55.11 21.73 48.58
N ILE A 408 54.94 22.69 47.67
CA ILE A 408 56.04 23.48 47.13
C ILE A 408 56.55 24.46 48.19
N ALA A 409 55.64 25.17 48.88
CA ALA A 409 55.97 26.06 50.00
C ALA A 409 56.73 25.32 51.12
N ASP A 410 56.29 24.10 51.45
CA ASP A 410 56.95 23.25 52.44
C ASP A 410 58.37 22.85 52.01
N SER A 411 58.54 22.44 50.75
CA SER A 411 59.86 22.09 50.19
C SER A 411 60.81 23.30 50.15
N ILE A 412 60.27 24.49 49.89
CA ILE A 412 61.02 25.75 49.89
C ILE A 412 61.45 26.12 51.32
N ASN A 413 60.55 26.08 52.30
CA ASN A 413 60.89 26.36 53.70
C ASN A 413 61.99 25.43 54.21
N TYR A 414 61.94 24.16 53.83
CA TYR A 414 63.00 23.21 54.13
C TYR A 414 64.35 23.65 53.52
N ALA A 415 64.35 24.12 52.27
CA ALA A 415 65.56 24.62 51.63
C ALA A 415 66.10 25.90 52.28
N ILE A 416 65.23 26.84 52.70
CA ILE A 416 65.62 28.06 53.43
C ILE A 416 66.31 27.69 54.74
N GLU A 417 65.75 26.75 55.50
CA GLU A 417 66.35 26.30 56.76
C GLU A 417 67.73 25.66 56.53
N ALA A 418 67.86 24.81 55.52
CA ALA A 418 69.14 24.21 55.15
C ALA A 418 70.18 25.28 54.75
N MET A 419 69.77 26.34 54.05
CA MET A 419 70.67 27.46 53.73
C MET A 419 71.04 28.27 54.98
N ARG A 420 70.11 28.46 55.92
CA ARG A 420 70.37 29.17 57.18
C ARG A 420 71.42 28.43 58.02
N GLU A 421 71.31 27.11 58.12
CA GLU A 421 72.30 26.26 58.80
C GLU A 421 73.69 26.38 58.16
N VAL A 422 73.77 26.42 56.83
CA VAL A 422 75.03 26.66 56.10
C VAL A 422 75.61 28.04 56.41
N VAL A 423 74.79 29.10 56.39
CA VAL A 423 75.26 30.47 56.70
C VAL A 423 75.69 30.61 58.16
N GLU A 424 74.97 30.00 59.09
CA GLU A 424 75.36 29.95 60.51
C GLU A 424 76.71 29.25 60.70
N SER A 425 76.90 28.11 60.04
CA SER A 425 78.18 27.38 60.03
C SER A 425 79.33 28.22 59.46
N ILE A 426 79.09 29.00 58.39
CA ILE A 426 80.07 29.93 57.82
C ILE A 426 80.41 31.04 58.82
N ASN A 427 79.42 31.65 59.47
CA ASN A 427 79.65 32.70 60.47
C ASN A 427 80.46 32.16 61.66
N GLN A 428 80.09 30.99 62.19
CA GLN A 428 80.84 30.35 63.28
C GLN A 428 82.29 30.06 62.87
N THR A 429 82.50 29.52 61.67
CA THR A 429 83.85 29.28 61.14
C THR A 429 84.63 30.59 61.00
N THR A 430 83.97 31.68 60.58
CA THR A 430 84.60 33.00 60.44
C THR A 430 84.99 33.58 61.80
N ASP A 431 84.17 33.40 62.83
CA ASP A 431 84.51 33.78 64.21
C ASP A 431 85.68 32.96 64.74
N GLU A 432 85.69 31.64 64.52
CA GLU A 432 86.81 30.77 64.88
C GLU A 432 88.11 31.19 64.17
N VAL A 433 88.03 31.55 62.87
CA VAL A 433 89.16 32.09 62.10
C VAL A 433 89.62 33.44 62.68
N SER A 434 88.71 34.33 63.06
CA SER A 434 89.02 35.63 63.66
C SER A 434 89.73 35.47 65.02
N VAL A 435 89.23 34.59 65.88
CA VAL A 435 89.86 34.23 67.16
C VAL A 435 91.24 33.61 66.94
N SER A 436 91.37 32.71 65.96
CA SER A 436 92.66 32.10 65.60
C SER A 436 93.66 33.15 65.09
N ALA A 437 93.23 34.11 64.29
CA ALA A 437 94.05 35.23 63.83
C ALA A 437 94.50 36.13 65.00
N GLN A 438 93.61 36.43 65.95
CA GLN A 438 93.95 37.18 67.17
C GLN A 438 94.94 36.42 68.06
N ASN A 439 94.77 35.11 68.25
CA ASN A 439 95.72 34.28 68.99
C ASN A 439 97.09 34.21 68.30
N THR A 440 97.10 34.13 66.96
CA THR A 440 98.34 34.20 66.17
C THR A 440 99.03 35.54 66.39
N GLN A 441 98.28 36.65 66.36
CA GLN A 441 98.80 37.98 66.66
C GLN A 441 99.39 38.09 68.07
N ALA A 442 98.72 37.55 69.09
CA ALA A 442 99.21 37.53 70.46
C ALA A 442 100.49 36.67 70.62
N THR A 443 100.56 35.54 69.92
CA THR A 443 101.76 34.68 69.91
C THR A 443 102.94 35.40 69.28
N ILE A 444 102.72 36.14 68.19
CA ILE A 444 103.76 36.97 67.56
C ILE A 444 104.27 38.05 68.53
N MET A 445 103.39 38.68 69.31
CA MET A 445 103.80 39.63 70.35
C MET A 445 104.64 38.97 71.45
N HIS A 446 104.25 37.79 71.94
CA HIS A 446 105.04 37.04 72.92
C HIS A 446 106.40 36.60 72.36
N LEU A 447 106.47 36.19 71.09
CA LEU A 447 107.74 35.85 70.44
C LEU A 447 108.66 37.06 70.34
N ALA A 448 108.09 38.25 70.04
CA ALA A 448 108.84 39.50 70.00
C ALA A 448 109.39 39.89 71.38
N ASP A 449 108.60 39.75 72.44
CA ASP A 449 109.02 40.01 73.83
C ASP A 449 110.07 39.01 74.35
N ALA A 450 109.94 37.73 73.98
CA ALA A 450 110.95 36.72 74.28
C ALA A 450 112.26 36.95 73.52
N ALA A 451 112.17 37.36 72.24
CA ALA A 451 113.34 37.74 71.44
C ALA A 451 114.05 38.98 72.04
N GLU A 452 113.29 39.90 72.62
CA GLU A 452 113.82 41.07 73.34
C GLU A 452 114.57 40.67 74.61
N HIS A 453 113.95 39.86 75.47
CA HIS A 453 114.60 39.33 76.67
C HIS A 453 115.87 38.52 76.33
N GLN A 454 115.84 37.72 75.27
CA GLN A 454 117.00 36.96 74.81
C GLN A 454 118.13 37.90 74.33
N ARG A 455 117.78 39.00 73.67
CA ARG A 455 118.73 40.05 73.28
C ARG A 455 119.34 40.75 74.50
N GLU A 456 118.56 41.05 75.53
CA GLU A 456 119.07 41.62 76.79
C GLU A 456 119.99 40.65 77.56
N GLN A 457 119.65 39.36 77.62
CA GLN A 457 120.53 38.35 78.24
C GLN A 457 121.85 38.16 77.50
N ILE A 458 121.85 38.21 76.15
CA ILE A 458 123.09 38.17 75.35
C ILE A 458 123.95 39.41 75.65
N THR A 459 123.32 40.58 75.82
CA THR A 459 124.02 41.82 76.13
C THR A 459 124.62 41.80 77.54
N GLY A 460 123.91 41.22 78.51
CA GLY A 460 124.39 41.04 79.89
C GLY A 460 125.46 39.95 80.04
N ALA A 461 125.46 38.92 79.19
CA ALA A 461 126.51 37.90 79.17
C ALA A 461 127.79 38.36 78.45
N SER A 462 127.71 39.39 77.59
CA SER A 462 128.86 39.92 76.84
C SER A 462 129.68 40.99 77.56
N THR A 463 129.34 41.34 78.82
CA THR A 463 130.01 42.35 79.65
C THR A 463 130.71 41.79 80.91
N THR A 464 130.90 40.47 80.99
CA THR A 464 131.81 39.81 81.96
C THR A 464 133.12 39.49 81.27
#